data_AF-A0AAU8I7N2-F1
#
_entry.id   AF-A0AAU8I7N2-F1
#
_cell.length_a   1.000
_cell.length_b   1.000
_cell.length_c   1.000
_cell.angle_alpha   90.00
_cell.angle_beta   90.00
_cell.angle_gamma   90.00
#
_symmetry.space_group_name_H-M   'P 1'
#
loop_
_entity.id
_entity.type
_entity.pdbx_description
1 polymer ?
#
loop_
_entity_poly.entity_id
_entity_poly.type
_entity_poly.pdbx_seq_one_letter_code
_entity_poly.pdbx_strand_id
1 'polypeptide(L)'
;MPSASAGTAPDATPAPATSEAQRLYTTAMLALDCRQRAQAPPSPVVLPGADKDDPATAAARRVAEQRRRAACRDVAQLDAAQIEAMLHSAAARGDADAQRYLLTRRVAQVVARAGATDADGQRTPLSAADERDAEEVVTQLEDRALHGDRGSIDALAQLLRAPWLAVADPPYAAAWQLAARQAPERPFPPPEQALGAEELLDGLNEAQRQQALRLAPALFAQCCARR
;
A
#
# COMPACT_ATOMS: atom_id res chain seq x y z
N MET A 1 -11.71 59.12 28.92
CA MET A 1 -12.41 58.31 27.90
C MET A 1 -11.62 57.02 27.73
N PRO A 2 -12.07 55.87 28.23
CA PRO A 2 -11.41 54.60 28.00
C PRO A 2 -11.99 53.88 26.78
N SER A 3 -11.07 53.29 26.03
CA SER A 3 -11.23 52.51 24.80
C SER A 3 -12.06 51.25 25.00
N ALA A 4 -12.90 50.91 24.02
CA ALA A 4 -13.51 49.60 23.88
C ALA A 4 -12.95 48.92 22.63
N SER A 5 -11.99 48.01 22.82
CA SER A 5 -11.51 47.10 21.79
C SER A 5 -12.36 45.83 21.85
N ALA A 6 -13.23 45.63 20.85
CA ALA A 6 -13.95 44.38 20.67
C ALA A 6 -12.98 43.30 20.19
N GLY A 7 -12.66 42.34 21.06
CA GLY A 7 -11.95 41.13 20.70
C GLY A 7 -12.89 40.19 19.96
N THR A 8 -12.76 40.12 18.64
CA THR A 8 -13.36 39.07 17.81
C THR A 8 -12.64 37.76 18.14
N ALA A 9 -13.34 36.79 18.72
CA ALA A 9 -12.85 35.44 18.89
C ALA A 9 -12.61 34.79 17.51
N PRO A 10 -11.54 34.01 17.31
CA PRO A 10 -11.35 33.29 16.06
C PRO A 10 -12.37 32.16 15.97
N ASP A 11 -13.11 32.15 14.87
CA ASP A 11 -13.94 31.04 14.42
C ASP A 11 -13.09 29.75 14.42
N ALA A 12 -13.44 28.82 15.31
CA ALA A 12 -12.90 27.48 15.26
C ALA A 12 -13.53 26.76 14.06
N THR A 13 -12.80 26.72 12.95
CA THR A 13 -13.17 25.91 11.78
C THR A 13 -13.41 24.47 12.24
N PRO A 14 -14.61 23.88 12.05
CA PRO A 14 -14.83 22.49 12.40
C PRO A 14 -13.93 21.61 11.53
N ALA A 15 -13.26 20.64 12.17
CA ALA A 15 -12.47 19.62 11.48
C ALA A 15 -13.32 18.95 10.38
N PRO A 16 -12.74 18.60 9.21
CA PRO A 16 -13.50 17.98 8.15
C PRO A 16 -14.17 16.70 8.68
N ALA A 17 -15.49 16.63 8.54
CA ALA A 17 -16.24 15.44 8.94
C ALA A 17 -15.69 14.24 8.18
N THR A 18 -15.21 13.21 8.90
CA THR A 18 -14.71 11.99 8.27
C THR A 18 -15.83 11.35 7.45
N SER A 19 -15.53 11.10 6.17
CA SER A 19 -16.51 10.51 5.25
C SER A 19 -16.96 9.14 5.81
N GLU A 20 -18.18 8.73 5.46
CA GLU A 20 -18.67 7.41 5.87
C GLU A 20 -17.76 6.29 5.35
N ALA A 21 -17.21 6.45 4.14
CA ALA A 21 -16.26 5.52 3.54
C ALA A 21 -14.96 5.40 4.36
N GLN A 22 -14.41 6.53 4.81
CA GLN A 22 -13.21 6.56 5.65
C GLN A 22 -13.47 5.95 7.03
N ARG A 23 -14.67 6.17 7.60
CA ARG A 23 -15.07 5.53 8.86
C ARG A 23 -15.17 4.02 8.71
N LEU A 24 -15.80 3.52 7.65
CA LEU A 24 -15.87 2.08 7.34
C LEU A 24 -14.46 1.47 7.22
N TYR A 25 -13.56 2.11 6.47
CA TYR A 25 -12.19 1.66 6.32
C TYR A 25 -11.45 1.63 7.66
N THR A 26 -11.50 2.72 8.41
CA THR A 26 -10.78 2.84 9.70
C THR A 26 -11.25 1.80 10.71
N THR A 27 -12.57 1.57 10.80
CA THR A 27 -13.13 0.54 11.69
C THR A 27 -12.74 -0.87 11.23
N ALA A 28 -12.75 -1.15 9.93
CA ALA A 28 -12.32 -2.44 9.40
C ALA A 28 -10.83 -2.71 9.70
N MET A 29 -9.96 -1.72 9.51
CA MET A 29 -8.52 -1.85 9.82
C MET A 29 -8.25 -2.03 11.31
N LEU A 30 -8.99 -1.34 12.18
CA LEU A 30 -8.91 -1.56 13.63
C LEU A 30 -9.31 -3.00 14.01
N ALA A 31 -10.41 -3.51 13.43
CA ALA A 31 -10.86 -4.88 13.66
C ALA A 31 -9.83 -5.91 13.21
N LEU A 32 -9.18 -5.70 12.05
CA LEU A 32 -8.10 -6.56 11.57
C LEU A 32 -6.90 -6.59 12.53
N ASP A 33 -6.40 -5.43 12.97
CA ASP A 33 -5.26 -5.35 13.90
C ASP A 33 -5.58 -6.05 15.23
N CYS A 34 -6.76 -5.80 15.80
CA CYS A 34 -7.18 -6.42 17.04
C CYS A 34 -7.24 -7.96 16.92
N ARG A 35 -7.73 -8.48 15.79
CA ARG A 35 -7.79 -9.92 15.53
C ARG A 35 -6.42 -10.56 15.30
N GLN A 36 -5.57 -9.92 14.51
CA GLN A 36 -4.22 -10.41 14.25
C GLN A 36 -3.43 -10.55 15.56
N ARG A 37 -3.59 -9.59 16.47
CA ARG A 37 -2.95 -9.64 17.79
C ARG A 37 -3.56 -10.66 18.74
N ALA A 38 -4.86 -10.90 18.68
CA ALA A 38 -5.50 -11.96 19.45
C ALA A 38 -5.00 -13.35 19.02
N GLN A 39 -4.56 -13.49 17.77
CA GLN A 39 -3.97 -14.71 17.22
C GLN A 39 -2.44 -14.80 17.41
N ALA A 40 -1.78 -13.71 17.79
CA ALA A 40 -0.34 -13.72 18.00
C ALA A 40 0.00 -14.56 19.25
N PRO A 41 0.97 -15.49 19.17
CA PRO A 41 1.44 -16.20 20.35
C PRO A 41 1.94 -15.20 21.40
N PRO A 42 1.74 -15.46 22.71
CA PRO A 42 2.24 -14.57 23.75
C PRO A 42 3.75 -14.39 23.55
N SER A 43 4.21 -13.14 23.43
CA SER A 43 5.64 -12.86 23.37
C SER A 43 6.35 -13.52 24.55
N PRO A 44 7.54 -14.12 24.34
CA PRO A 44 8.29 -14.70 25.43
C PRO A 44 8.48 -13.63 26.51
N VAL A 45 8.12 -14.04 27.73
CA VAL A 45 8.22 -13.25 28.96
C VAL A 45 9.59 -12.59 29.02
N VAL A 46 9.59 -11.25 29.17
CA VAL A 46 10.78 -10.43 29.36
C VAL A 46 11.64 -11.06 30.47
N LEU A 47 12.90 -11.36 30.15
CA LEU A 47 13.91 -11.82 31.10
C LEU A 47 14.00 -10.84 32.29
N PRO A 48 14.13 -11.31 33.54
CA PRO A 48 14.27 -10.44 34.69
C PRO A 48 15.55 -9.60 34.53
N GLY A 49 15.40 -8.27 34.36
CA GLY A 49 16.53 -7.33 34.28
C GLY A 49 16.52 -6.33 33.11
N ALA A 50 15.53 -6.37 32.21
CA ALA A 50 15.49 -5.48 31.04
C ALA A 50 14.72 -4.16 31.22
N ASP A 51 14.13 -3.88 32.39
CA ASP A 51 13.44 -2.60 32.63
C ASP A 51 14.35 -1.65 33.43
N LYS A 52 15.02 -0.76 32.71
CA LYS A 52 15.26 0.61 33.18
C LYS A 52 14.39 1.59 32.39
N ASP A 53 13.14 1.21 32.15
CA ASP A 53 12.16 2.16 31.63
C ASP A 53 11.82 3.17 32.73
N ASP A 54 11.97 4.45 32.42
CA ASP A 54 11.55 5.54 33.30
C ASP A 54 10.05 5.37 33.68
N PRO A 55 9.66 5.59 34.95
CA PRO A 55 8.28 5.40 35.41
C PRO A 55 7.23 6.14 34.58
N ALA A 56 7.56 7.30 33.99
CA ALA A 56 6.62 8.01 33.10
C ALA A 56 6.40 7.26 31.78
N THR A 57 7.45 6.63 31.24
CA THR A 57 7.37 5.78 30.04
C THR A 57 6.53 4.53 30.31
N ALA A 58 6.71 3.89 31.47
CA ALA A 58 5.92 2.73 31.88
C ALA A 58 4.43 3.09 32.13
N ALA A 59 4.15 4.28 32.66
CA ALA A 59 2.78 4.77 32.82
C ALA A 59 2.11 5.08 31.47
N ALA A 60 2.82 5.74 30.55
CA ALA A 60 2.33 6.03 29.20
C ALA A 60 2.00 4.75 28.42
N ARG A 61 2.87 3.72 28.51
CA ARG A 61 2.61 2.40 27.91
C ARG A 61 1.34 1.76 28.45
N ARG A 62 1.11 1.80 29.77
CA ARG A 62 -0.10 1.27 30.41
C ARG A 62 -1.37 1.98 29.94
N VAL A 63 -1.34 3.30 29.84
CA VAL A 63 -2.48 4.10 29.34
C VAL A 63 -2.76 3.78 27.86
N ALA A 64 -1.71 3.70 27.03
CA ALA A 64 -1.84 3.34 25.62
C ALA A 64 -2.45 1.93 25.46
N GLU A 65 -2.00 0.98 26.26
CA GLU A 65 -2.52 -0.39 26.27
C GLU A 65 -4.00 -0.45 26.71
N GLN A 66 -4.39 0.32 27.72
CA GLN A 66 -5.80 0.40 28.14
C GLN A 66 -6.70 1.00 27.06
N ARG A 67 -6.27 2.09 26.42
CA ARG A 67 -7.00 2.70 25.30
C ARG A 67 -7.15 1.73 24.13
N ARG A 68 -6.08 1.01 23.81
CA ARG A 68 -6.07 -0.03 22.78
C ARG A 68 -7.06 -1.16 23.08
N ARG A 69 -7.08 -1.68 24.31
CA ARG A 69 -8.04 -2.71 24.74
C ARG A 69 -9.48 -2.21 24.70
N ALA A 70 -9.71 -0.94 25.00
CA ALA A 70 -11.04 -0.34 24.85
C ALA A 70 -11.46 -0.33 23.37
N ALA A 71 -10.62 0.20 22.48
CA ALA A 71 -10.89 0.22 21.04
C ALA A 71 -11.14 -1.19 20.46
N CYS A 72 -10.37 -2.20 20.88
CA CYS A 72 -10.59 -3.57 20.43
C CYS A 72 -11.90 -4.20 20.95
N ARG A 73 -12.42 -3.76 22.10
CA ARG A 73 -13.73 -4.23 22.59
C ARG A 73 -14.86 -3.73 21.69
N ASP A 74 -14.75 -2.51 21.18
CA ASP A 74 -15.78 -1.90 20.32
C ASP A 74 -15.95 -2.63 18.98
N VAL A 75 -14.88 -3.30 18.51
CA VAL A 75 -14.88 -4.08 17.25
C VAL A 75 -14.86 -5.59 17.46
N ALA A 76 -14.91 -6.08 18.71
CA ALA A 76 -14.71 -7.49 19.04
C ALA A 76 -15.76 -8.43 18.42
N GLN A 77 -16.96 -7.91 18.14
CA GLN A 77 -18.06 -8.67 17.55
C GLN A 77 -17.98 -8.79 16.03
N LEU A 78 -17.06 -8.08 15.37
CA LEU A 78 -16.93 -8.11 13.92
C LEU A 78 -16.22 -9.38 13.45
N ASP A 79 -16.93 -10.20 12.70
CA ASP A 79 -16.37 -11.39 12.05
C ASP A 79 -15.58 -11.04 10.77
N ALA A 80 -15.02 -12.06 10.10
CA ALA A 80 -14.14 -11.83 8.95
C ALA A 80 -14.92 -11.33 7.73
N ALA A 81 -16.13 -11.84 7.53
CA ALA A 81 -16.99 -11.47 6.42
C ALA A 81 -17.53 -10.04 6.59
N GLN A 82 -17.86 -9.64 7.82
CA GLN A 82 -18.28 -8.28 8.13
C GLN A 82 -17.16 -7.27 7.89
N ILE A 83 -15.94 -7.56 8.33
CA ILE A 83 -14.76 -6.73 8.07
C ILE A 83 -14.53 -6.60 6.56
N GLU A 84 -14.60 -7.71 5.82
CA GLU A 84 -14.42 -7.70 4.37
C GLU A 84 -15.52 -6.90 3.66
N ALA A 85 -16.78 -7.06 4.06
CA ALA A 85 -17.89 -6.28 3.53
C ALA A 85 -17.73 -4.78 3.81
N MET A 86 -17.19 -4.38 4.97
CA MET A 86 -16.88 -2.99 5.28
C MET A 86 -15.79 -2.43 4.36
N LEU A 87 -14.72 -3.19 4.10
CA LEU A 87 -13.66 -2.79 3.16
C LEU A 87 -14.18 -2.63 1.74
N HIS A 88 -14.96 -3.60 1.24
CA HIS A 88 -15.59 -3.50 -0.08
C HIS A 88 -16.56 -2.32 -0.17
N SER A 89 -17.34 -2.07 0.89
CA SER A 89 -18.25 -0.93 0.95
C SER A 89 -17.50 0.41 0.94
N ALA A 90 -16.40 0.52 1.69
CA ALA A 90 -15.54 1.70 1.69
C ALA A 90 -14.94 1.94 0.29
N ALA A 91 -14.41 0.89 -0.34
CA ALA A 91 -13.82 0.98 -1.67
C ALA A 91 -14.85 1.37 -2.75
N ALA A 92 -16.05 0.78 -2.72
CA ALA A 92 -17.15 1.10 -3.63
C ALA A 92 -17.65 2.55 -3.46
N ARG A 93 -17.46 3.14 -2.27
CA ARG A 93 -17.77 4.54 -1.96
C ARG A 93 -16.60 5.49 -2.25
N GLY A 94 -15.52 5.02 -2.85
CA GLY A 94 -14.38 5.84 -3.28
C GLY A 94 -13.28 6.03 -2.24
N ASP A 95 -13.24 5.25 -1.16
CA ASP A 95 -12.12 5.31 -0.21
C ASP A 95 -10.85 4.73 -0.85
N ALA A 96 -9.86 5.60 -1.09
CA ALA A 96 -8.64 5.25 -1.81
C ALA A 96 -7.77 4.24 -1.04
N ASP A 97 -7.77 4.30 0.30
CA ASP A 97 -7.01 3.40 1.15
C ASP A 97 -7.63 1.99 1.17
N ALA A 98 -8.97 1.90 1.20
CA ALA A 98 -9.69 0.64 1.05
C ALA A 98 -9.44 -0.01 -0.32
N GLN A 99 -9.52 0.78 -1.39
CA GLN A 99 -9.20 0.30 -2.75
C GLN A 99 -7.77 -0.22 -2.82
N ARG A 100 -6.81 0.54 -2.29
CA ARG A 100 -5.40 0.14 -2.23
C ARG A 100 -5.21 -1.16 -1.44
N TYR A 101 -5.83 -1.26 -0.27
CA TYR A 101 -5.73 -2.43 0.59
C TYR A 101 -6.25 -3.69 -0.11
N LEU A 102 -7.45 -3.62 -0.70
CA LEU A 102 -8.05 -4.74 -1.43
C LEU A 102 -7.20 -5.15 -2.64
N LEU A 103 -6.67 -4.16 -3.39
CA LEU A 103 -5.81 -4.42 -4.53
C LEU A 103 -4.50 -5.10 -4.10
N THR A 104 -3.85 -4.64 -3.02
CA THR A 104 -2.66 -5.30 -2.46
C THR A 104 -2.95 -6.73 -2.04
N ARG A 105 -4.11 -7.02 -1.43
CA ARG A 105 -4.51 -8.41 -1.12
C ARG A 105 -4.68 -9.23 -2.40
N ARG A 106 -5.30 -8.67 -3.44
CA ARG A 106 -5.51 -9.36 -4.72
C ARG A 106 -4.18 -9.69 -5.41
N VAL A 107 -3.23 -8.75 -5.42
CA VAL A 107 -1.83 -8.99 -5.87
C VAL A 107 -1.20 -10.15 -5.13
N ALA A 108 -1.26 -10.16 -3.79
CA ALA A 108 -0.68 -11.25 -2.99
C ALA A 108 -1.32 -12.61 -3.30
N GLN A 109 -2.63 -12.65 -3.57
CA GLN A 109 -3.33 -13.86 -3.98
C GLN A 109 -2.88 -14.35 -5.36
N VAL A 110 -2.77 -13.46 -6.35
CA VAL A 110 -2.27 -13.79 -7.70
C VAL A 110 -0.86 -14.37 -7.61
N VAL A 111 0.03 -13.72 -6.86
CA VAL A 111 1.41 -14.21 -6.66
C VAL A 111 1.42 -15.58 -5.97
N ALA A 112 0.60 -15.78 -4.93
CA ALA A 112 0.53 -17.05 -4.22
C ALA A 112 0.03 -18.20 -5.11
N ARG A 113 -1.00 -17.96 -5.93
CA ARG A 113 -1.51 -18.96 -6.89
C ARG A 113 -0.48 -19.28 -7.97
N ALA A 114 0.21 -18.25 -8.49
CA ALA A 114 1.20 -18.41 -9.55
C ALA A 114 2.51 -19.06 -9.08
N GLY A 115 2.81 -18.96 -7.78
CA GLY A 115 3.94 -19.62 -7.15
C GLY A 115 3.63 -21.04 -6.64
N ALA A 116 2.40 -21.53 -6.78
CA ALA A 116 2.01 -22.86 -6.32
C ALA A 116 2.75 -23.95 -7.11
N THR A 117 3.27 -24.95 -6.39
CA THR A 117 3.92 -26.12 -6.99
C THR A 117 3.10 -27.38 -6.75
N ASP A 118 3.13 -28.30 -7.70
CA ASP A 118 2.56 -29.63 -7.54
C ASP A 118 3.43 -30.54 -6.64
N ALA A 119 3.01 -31.79 -6.50
CA ALA A 119 3.70 -32.79 -5.67
C ALA A 119 5.13 -33.11 -6.17
N ASP A 120 5.40 -32.88 -7.46
CA ASP A 120 6.70 -33.10 -8.10
C ASP A 120 7.59 -31.83 -8.05
N GLY A 121 7.12 -30.78 -7.36
CA GLY A 121 7.82 -29.50 -7.22
C GLY A 121 7.80 -28.66 -8.49
N GLN A 122 7.00 -29.03 -9.51
CA GLN A 122 6.81 -28.24 -10.72
C GLN A 122 5.77 -27.17 -10.47
N ARG A 123 5.93 -26.00 -11.11
CA ARG A 123 4.93 -24.94 -10.99
C ARG A 123 3.62 -25.37 -11.64
N THR A 124 2.54 -25.21 -10.89
CA THR A 124 1.19 -25.44 -11.42
C THR A 124 0.84 -24.27 -12.34
N PRO A 125 0.40 -24.53 -13.58
CA PRO A 125 -0.06 -23.45 -14.45
C PRO A 125 -1.29 -22.77 -13.84
N LEU A 126 -1.39 -21.46 -14.04
CA LEU A 126 -2.56 -20.69 -13.61
C LEU A 126 -3.81 -21.14 -14.38
N SER A 127 -4.97 -21.05 -13.73
CA SER A 127 -6.23 -21.22 -14.45
C SER A 127 -6.51 -19.99 -15.33
N ALA A 128 -7.30 -20.16 -16.40
CA ALA A 128 -7.73 -19.03 -17.23
C ALA A 128 -8.54 -17.97 -16.46
N ALA A 129 -9.11 -18.33 -15.30
CA ALA A 129 -9.76 -17.35 -14.42
C ALA A 129 -8.70 -16.53 -13.65
N ASP A 130 -7.64 -17.17 -13.17
CA ASP A 130 -6.55 -16.50 -12.47
C ASP A 130 -5.68 -15.63 -13.40
N GLU A 131 -5.52 -16.04 -14.65
CA GLU A 131 -4.83 -15.21 -15.66
C GLU A 131 -5.60 -13.91 -15.92
N ARG A 132 -6.92 -13.99 -16.13
CA ARG A 132 -7.78 -12.81 -16.26
C ARG A 132 -7.79 -11.95 -15.01
N ASP A 133 -7.76 -12.58 -13.83
CA ASP A 133 -7.63 -11.89 -12.54
C ASP A 133 -6.31 -11.08 -12.47
N ALA A 134 -5.20 -11.67 -12.93
CA ALA A 134 -3.90 -11.00 -12.99
C ALA A 134 -3.89 -9.82 -13.97
N GLU A 135 -4.49 -9.97 -15.16
CA GLU A 135 -4.66 -8.89 -16.14
C GLU A 135 -5.48 -7.72 -15.57
N GLU A 136 -6.60 -8.02 -14.91
CA GLU A 136 -7.44 -6.99 -14.28
C GLU A 136 -6.70 -6.24 -13.17
N VAL A 137 -5.93 -6.97 -12.35
CA VAL A 137 -5.08 -6.38 -11.30
C VAL A 137 -4.03 -5.45 -11.91
N VAL A 138 -3.37 -5.86 -12.99
CA VAL A 138 -2.38 -5.02 -13.70
C VAL A 138 -3.03 -3.74 -14.20
N THR A 139 -4.19 -3.82 -14.86
CA THR A 139 -4.93 -2.64 -15.34
C THR A 139 -5.31 -1.70 -14.20
N GLN A 140 -5.79 -2.22 -13.06
CA GLN A 140 -6.13 -1.40 -11.90
C GLN A 140 -4.90 -0.73 -11.27
N LEU A 141 -3.77 -1.44 -11.21
CA LEU A 141 -2.53 -0.88 -10.70
C LEU A 141 -1.96 0.21 -11.62
N GLU A 142 -2.04 0.01 -12.94
CA GLU A 142 -1.64 1.00 -13.95
C GLU A 142 -2.45 2.28 -13.84
N ASP A 143 -3.78 2.18 -13.73
CA ASP A 143 -4.63 3.36 -13.56
C ASP A 143 -4.24 4.15 -12.30
N ARG A 144 -4.04 3.46 -11.17
CA ARG A 144 -3.60 4.12 -9.92
C ARG A 144 -2.17 4.65 -10.00
N ALA A 145 -1.29 3.97 -10.73
CA ALA A 145 0.08 4.40 -11.00
C ALA A 145 0.09 5.70 -11.84
N LEU A 146 -0.77 5.81 -12.86
CA LEU A 146 -0.98 7.04 -13.63
C LEU A 146 -1.52 8.17 -12.74
N HIS A 147 -2.29 7.83 -11.69
CA HIS A 147 -2.68 8.76 -10.64
C HIS A 147 -1.61 8.94 -9.55
N GLY A 148 -0.35 8.58 -9.80
CA GLY A 148 0.80 8.87 -8.94
C GLY A 148 0.85 8.07 -7.64
N ASP A 149 0.08 6.99 -7.49
CA ASP A 149 0.21 6.11 -6.32
C ASP A 149 1.48 5.25 -6.46
N ARG A 150 2.55 5.69 -5.78
CA ARG A 150 3.84 4.99 -5.75
C ARG A 150 3.73 3.54 -5.26
N GLY A 151 2.81 3.26 -4.33
CA GLY A 151 2.59 1.89 -3.87
C GLY A 151 2.01 0.98 -4.95
N SER A 152 1.14 1.52 -5.81
CA SER A 152 0.66 0.80 -6.98
C SER A 152 1.75 0.62 -8.03
N ILE A 153 2.65 1.59 -8.20
CA ILE A 153 3.81 1.45 -9.10
C ILE A 153 4.70 0.28 -8.68
N ASP A 154 5.02 0.16 -7.39
CA ASP A 154 5.86 -0.93 -6.90
C ASP A 154 5.17 -2.31 -7.04
N ALA A 155 3.88 -2.39 -6.71
CA ALA A 155 3.10 -3.62 -6.87
C ALA A 155 2.95 -4.02 -8.35
N LEU A 156 2.72 -3.05 -9.25
CA LEU A 156 2.68 -3.27 -10.69
C LEU A 156 4.00 -3.84 -11.19
N ALA A 157 5.10 -3.18 -10.85
CA ALA A 157 6.43 -3.60 -11.27
C ALA A 157 6.83 -4.96 -10.68
N GLN A 158 6.27 -5.38 -9.55
CA GLN A 158 6.46 -6.72 -9.00
C GLN A 158 5.78 -7.78 -9.88
N LEU A 159 4.52 -7.57 -10.29
CA LEU A 159 3.79 -8.50 -11.15
C LEU A 159 4.42 -8.59 -12.54
N LEU A 160 4.72 -7.44 -13.16
CA LEU A 160 5.30 -7.39 -14.49
C LEU A 160 6.71 -8.03 -14.55
N ARG A 161 7.44 -8.10 -13.42
CA ARG A 161 8.74 -8.78 -13.36
C ARG A 161 8.65 -10.29 -13.19
N ALA A 162 7.50 -10.84 -12.81
CA ALA A 162 7.36 -12.26 -12.51
C ALA A 162 7.24 -13.07 -13.81
N PRO A 163 8.31 -13.76 -14.29
CA PRO A 163 8.35 -14.37 -15.63
C PRO A 163 7.38 -15.54 -15.82
N TRP A 164 6.68 -15.96 -14.78
CA TRP A 164 5.68 -17.02 -14.80
C TRP A 164 4.25 -16.51 -14.94
N LEU A 165 4.05 -15.20 -14.98
CA LEU A 165 2.76 -14.59 -15.28
C LEU A 165 2.68 -14.27 -16.77
N ALA A 166 1.50 -14.48 -17.37
CA ALA A 166 1.25 -14.06 -18.75
C ALA A 166 1.40 -12.54 -18.95
N VAL A 167 1.11 -11.76 -17.90
CA VAL A 167 1.25 -10.31 -17.86
C VAL A 167 2.70 -9.83 -17.69
N ALA A 168 3.68 -10.73 -17.67
CA ALA A 168 5.08 -10.34 -17.44
C ALA A 168 5.62 -9.43 -18.55
N ASP A 169 6.04 -8.23 -18.17
CA ASP A 169 6.76 -7.29 -19.02
C ASP A 169 7.90 -6.65 -18.21
N PRO A 170 9.06 -7.32 -18.09
CA PRO A 170 10.21 -6.83 -17.34
C PRO A 170 10.71 -5.43 -17.76
N PRO A 171 10.84 -5.06 -19.05
CA PRO A 171 11.24 -3.71 -19.42
C PRO A 171 10.18 -2.66 -19.06
N TYR A 172 8.89 -2.98 -19.14
CA TYR A 172 7.84 -2.06 -18.70
C TYR A 172 7.81 -1.87 -17.18
N ALA A 173 8.06 -2.94 -16.42
CA ALA A 173 8.24 -2.87 -14.97
C ALA A 173 9.39 -1.92 -14.58
N ALA A 174 10.53 -2.04 -15.25
CA ALA A 174 11.69 -1.18 -15.01
C ALA A 174 11.39 0.29 -15.38
N ALA A 175 10.66 0.53 -16.47
CA ALA A 175 10.26 1.89 -16.87
C ALA A 175 9.38 2.57 -15.81
N TRP A 176 8.41 1.85 -15.24
CA TRP A 176 7.57 2.35 -14.16
C TRP A 176 8.36 2.71 -12.90
N GLN A 177 9.29 1.85 -12.48
CA GLN A 177 10.13 2.16 -11.32
C GLN A 177 11.11 3.29 -11.58
N LEU A 178 11.67 3.38 -12.77
CA LEU A 178 12.50 4.52 -13.17
C LEU A 178 11.71 5.82 -13.08
N ALA A 179 10.48 5.85 -13.60
CA ALA A 179 9.60 7.00 -13.50
C ALA A 179 9.32 7.38 -12.03
N ALA A 180 8.95 6.42 -11.18
CA ALA A 180 8.61 6.70 -9.78
C ALA A 180 9.79 7.16 -8.92
N ARG A 181 11.03 6.77 -9.26
CA ARG A 181 12.24 7.15 -8.52
C ARG A 181 12.69 8.59 -8.79
N GLN A 182 12.21 9.22 -9.87
CA GLN A 182 12.61 10.59 -10.18
C GLN A 182 11.94 11.60 -9.24
N ALA A 183 12.64 12.71 -9.01
CA ALA A 183 12.09 13.84 -8.27
C ALA A 183 10.97 14.51 -9.08
N PRO A 184 9.82 14.84 -8.46
CA PRO A 184 8.77 15.60 -9.12
C PRO A 184 9.26 17.02 -9.46
N GLU A 185 8.52 17.72 -10.32
CA GLU A 185 8.79 19.11 -10.77
C GLU A 185 10.08 19.33 -11.57
N ARG A 186 10.90 18.29 -11.76
CA ARG A 186 12.08 18.31 -12.64
C ARG A 186 11.79 17.52 -13.91
N PRO A 187 12.41 17.90 -15.06
CA PRO A 187 12.34 17.07 -16.24
C PRO A 187 12.99 15.70 -15.96
N PHE A 188 12.52 14.67 -16.66
CA PHE A 188 13.14 13.34 -16.57
C PHE A 188 14.62 13.45 -17.00
N PRO A 189 15.58 12.95 -16.20
CA PRO A 189 16.99 13.09 -16.51
C PRO A 189 17.41 12.19 -17.68
N PRO A 190 18.55 12.48 -18.33
CA PRO A 190 19.16 11.54 -19.27
C PRO A 190 19.38 10.16 -18.61
N PRO A 191 19.35 9.05 -19.38
CA PRO A 191 19.52 7.69 -18.86
C PRO A 191 20.70 7.50 -17.91
N GLU A 192 21.86 8.11 -18.24
CA GLU A 192 23.10 8.07 -17.46
C GLU A 192 22.95 8.63 -16.03
N GLN A 193 21.96 9.50 -15.82
CA GLN A 193 21.71 10.24 -14.58
C GLN A 193 20.42 9.79 -13.88
N ALA A 194 19.70 8.83 -14.47
CA ALA A 194 18.44 8.35 -13.91
C ALA A 194 18.70 7.54 -12.62
N LEU A 195 18.05 7.95 -11.54
CA LEU A 195 18.25 7.35 -10.22
C LEU A 195 17.90 5.85 -10.23
N GLY A 196 18.89 5.02 -9.89
CA GLY A 196 18.74 3.57 -9.77
C GLY A 196 18.63 2.83 -11.10
N ALA A 197 19.00 3.45 -12.22
CA ALA A 197 18.98 2.80 -13.53
C ALA A 197 19.86 1.55 -13.61
N GLU A 198 21.06 1.59 -13.01
CA GLU A 198 21.95 0.42 -13.01
C GLU A 198 21.30 -0.80 -12.33
N GLU A 199 20.68 -0.62 -11.16
CA GLU A 199 19.99 -1.67 -10.41
C GLU A 199 18.74 -2.18 -11.15
N LEU A 200 17.92 -1.28 -11.67
CA LEU A 200 16.63 -1.63 -12.27
C LEU A 200 16.75 -2.27 -13.66
N LEU A 201 17.81 -1.95 -14.37
CA LEU A 201 18.10 -2.48 -15.69
C LEU A 201 19.02 -3.71 -15.61
N ASP A 202 19.51 -4.04 -14.41
CA ASP A 202 20.28 -5.26 -14.21
C ASP A 202 19.43 -6.51 -14.51
N GLY A 203 20.05 -7.50 -15.15
CA GLY A 203 19.36 -8.70 -15.64
C GLY A 203 18.51 -8.51 -16.92
N LEU A 204 18.28 -7.29 -17.40
CA LEU A 204 17.67 -7.04 -18.72
C LEU A 204 18.72 -7.14 -19.83
N ASN A 205 18.33 -7.71 -20.98
CA ASN A 205 19.15 -7.66 -22.18
C ASN A 205 19.17 -6.26 -22.81
N GLU A 206 20.10 -5.98 -23.71
CA GLU A 206 20.28 -4.63 -24.27
C GLU A 206 19.00 -4.07 -24.91
N ALA A 207 18.24 -4.87 -25.65
CA ALA A 207 17.00 -4.43 -26.27
C ALA A 207 15.94 -4.04 -25.22
N GLN A 208 15.80 -4.83 -24.16
CA GLN A 208 14.90 -4.55 -23.03
C GLN A 208 15.33 -3.30 -22.26
N ARG A 209 16.64 -3.11 -22.04
CA ARG A 209 17.18 -1.89 -21.40
C ARG A 209 16.80 -0.64 -22.18
N GLN A 210 17.03 -0.65 -23.50
CA GLN A 210 16.66 0.46 -24.37
C GLN A 210 15.14 0.68 -24.43
N GLN A 211 14.33 -0.37 -24.33
CA GLN A 211 12.88 -0.23 -24.23
C GLN A 211 12.47 0.47 -22.92
N ALA A 212 13.00 0.03 -21.78
CA ALA A 212 12.68 0.63 -20.48
C ALA A 212 13.06 2.13 -20.43
N LEU A 213 14.26 2.47 -20.92
CA LEU A 213 14.76 3.84 -20.96
C LEU A 213 13.95 4.75 -21.90
N ARG A 214 13.41 4.21 -23.01
CA ARG A 214 12.53 4.98 -23.91
C ARG A 214 11.15 5.24 -23.32
N LEU A 215 10.61 4.31 -22.53
CA LEU A 215 9.27 4.41 -21.96
C LEU A 215 9.22 5.29 -20.70
N ALA A 216 10.26 5.24 -19.87
CA ALA A 216 10.28 5.91 -18.56
C ALA A 216 9.97 7.43 -18.60
N PRO A 217 10.48 8.24 -19.56
CA PRO A 217 10.15 9.67 -19.62
C PRO A 217 8.66 9.94 -19.85
N ALA A 218 8.03 9.15 -20.73
CA ALA A 218 6.61 9.30 -21.04
C ALA A 218 5.74 8.91 -19.84
N LEU A 219 6.09 7.84 -19.13
CA LEU A 219 5.43 7.42 -17.90
C LEU A 219 5.60 8.48 -16.80
N PHE A 220 6.81 8.99 -16.60
CA PHE A 220 7.08 10.06 -15.62
C PHE A 220 6.23 11.30 -15.86
N ALA A 221 6.12 11.74 -17.12
CA ALA A 221 5.30 12.89 -17.49
C ALA A 221 3.81 12.69 -17.15
N GLN A 222 3.32 11.46 -17.28
CA GLN A 222 1.92 11.11 -17.03
C GLN A 222 1.63 10.91 -15.53
N CYS A 223 2.51 10.21 -14.80
CA CYS A 223 2.24 9.81 -13.42
C CYS A 223 2.75 10.77 -12.36
N CYS A 224 3.95 11.30 -12.56
CA CYS A 224 4.84 11.60 -11.44
C CYS A 224 5.46 13.00 -11.50
N ALA A 225 5.42 13.66 -12.66
CA ALA A 225 6.03 14.97 -12.85
C ALA A 225 5.40 16.11 -12.02
N ARG A 226 4.13 15.97 -11.59
CA ARG A 226 3.36 17.01 -10.89
C ARG A 226 2.92 16.63 -9.47
N ARG A 227 3.44 15.53 -8.92
CA ARG A 227 2.97 14.91 -7.67
C ARG A 227 3.87 15.25 -6.49
#